data_AF-A0A432K7S6-F1
#
_entry.id   AF-A0A432K7S6-F1
#
_cell.length_a   1.000
_cell.length_b   1.000
_cell.length_c   1.000
_cell.angle_alpha   90.00
_cell.angle_beta   90.00
_cell.angle_gamma   90.00
#
_symmetry.space_group_name_H-M   'P 1'
#
loop_
_entity.id
_entity.type
_entity.pdbx_description
1 polymer ?
#
loop_
_entity_poly.entity_id
_entity_poly.type
_entity_poly.pdbx_seq_one_letter_code
_entity_poly.pdbx_strand_id
1 'polypeptide(L)'
;MDTKVTLSFNDEIIGKAKQFAEQNNISLSRLTEFLYKQITSGEYKSLDELPVADWVNQVAEGKAEYHTKARKRKDMKAEYLSSKK
;
A
#
# COMPACT_ATOMS: atom_id res chain seq x y z
N MET A 1 4.41 -29.05 -5.62
CA MET A 1 5.76 -29.61 -5.85
C MET A 1 6.70 -28.89 -4.89
N ASP A 2 7.46 -29.63 -4.10
CA ASP A 2 8.49 -29.05 -3.23
C ASP A 2 9.76 -28.84 -4.07
N THR A 3 10.02 -27.58 -4.42
CA THR A 3 11.20 -27.19 -5.18
C THR A 3 12.07 -26.29 -4.30
N LYS A 4 13.36 -26.62 -4.18
CA LYS A 4 14.32 -25.77 -3.48
C LYS A 4 14.71 -24.60 -4.37
N VAL A 5 14.64 -23.38 -3.82
CA VAL A 5 15.13 -22.17 -4.48
C VAL A 5 16.39 -21.70 -3.74
N THR A 6 17.46 -21.43 -4.48
CA THR A 6 18.70 -20.83 -3.95
C THR A 6 18.82 -19.41 -4.50
N LEU A 7 18.86 -18.43 -3.62
CA LEU A 7 18.91 -17.00 -3.97
C LEU A 7 20.12 -16.36 -3.30
N SER A 8 20.81 -15.50 -4.05
CA SER A 8 21.86 -14.64 -3.50
C SER A 8 21.24 -13.31 -3.09
N PHE A 9 21.36 -12.95 -1.81
CA PHE A 9 20.90 -11.68 -1.28
C PHE A 9 22.07 -10.84 -0.78
N ASN A 10 21.86 -9.52 -0.73
CA ASN A 10 22.70 -8.65 0.06
C ASN A 10 22.51 -8.95 1.56
N ASP A 11 23.61 -9.02 2.31
CA ASP A 11 23.63 -9.37 3.74
C ASP A 11 22.78 -8.45 4.61
N GLU A 12 22.77 -7.15 4.34
CA GLU A 12 21.96 -6.19 5.12
C GLU A 12 20.46 -6.38 4.86
N ILE A 13 20.10 -6.65 3.60
CA ILE A 13 18.70 -6.84 3.20
C ILE A 13 18.14 -8.12 3.80
N ILE A 14 18.90 -9.22 3.70
CA ILE A 14 18.45 -10.51 4.27
C ILE A 14 18.43 -10.48 5.79
N GLY A 15 19.32 -9.69 6.42
CA GLY A 15 19.29 -9.43 7.86
C GLY A 15 17.97 -8.77 8.30
N LYS A 16 17.58 -7.69 7.62
CA LYS A 16 16.31 -6.99 7.87
C LYS A 16 15.10 -7.89 7.64
N ALA A 17 15.09 -8.67 6.56
CA ALA A 17 14.01 -9.59 6.25
C ALA A 17 13.84 -10.68 7.31
N LYS A 18 14.95 -11.24 7.83
CA LYS A 18 14.93 -12.23 8.92
C LYS A 18 14.38 -11.64 10.22
N GLN A 19 14.83 -10.44 10.61
CA GLN A 19 14.32 -9.76 11.79
C GLN A 19 12.82 -9.48 11.69
N PHE A 20 12.35 -9.00 10.53
CA PHE A 20 10.93 -8.79 10.29
C PHE A 20 10.13 -10.10 10.40
N ALA A 21 10.63 -11.19 9.81
CA ALA A 21 9.98 -12.49 9.89
C ALA A 21 9.87 -12.99 11.34
N GLU A 22 10.94 -12.87 12.12
CA GLU A 22 11.00 -13.26 13.53
C GLU A 22 10.03 -12.43 14.39
N GLN A 23 10.01 -11.11 14.21
CA GLN A 23 9.09 -10.21 14.92
C GLN A 23 7.61 -10.53 14.66
N ASN A 24 7.30 -11.01 13.46
CA ASN A 24 5.94 -11.39 13.06
C ASN A 24 5.65 -12.88 13.25
N ASN A 25 6.55 -13.62 13.91
CA ASN A 25 6.43 -15.05 14.19
C ASN A 25 6.17 -15.91 12.92
N ILE A 26 6.82 -15.55 11.82
CA ILE A 26 6.75 -16.26 10.53
C ILE A 26 8.15 -16.68 10.07
N SER A 27 8.24 -17.79 9.35
CA SER A 27 9.52 -18.19 8.75
C SER A 27 9.84 -17.39 7.50
N LEU A 28 11.13 -17.26 7.18
CA LEU A 28 11.57 -16.57 5.97
C LEU A 28 11.00 -17.23 4.70
N SER A 29 10.97 -18.56 4.64
CA SER A 29 10.38 -19.29 3.51
C SER A 29 8.89 -19.00 3.36
N ARG A 30 8.15 -18.97 4.48
CA ARG A 30 6.72 -18.63 4.50
C ARG A 30 6.48 -17.20 4.02
N LEU A 31 7.32 -16.27 4.44
CA LEU A 31 7.28 -14.87 3.99
C LEU A 31 7.51 -14.77 2.48
N THR A 32 8.51 -15.48 1.94
CA THR A 32 8.79 -15.46 0.50
C THR A 32 7.67 -16.10 -0.33
N GLU A 33 7.07 -17.19 0.14
CA GLU A 33 5.90 -17.79 -0.52
C GLU A 33 4.71 -16.84 -0.52
N PHE A 34 4.46 -16.16 0.60
CA PHE A 34 3.38 -15.20 0.69
C PHE A 34 3.58 -14.04 -0.30
N LEU A 35 4.81 -13.54 -0.40
CA LEU A 35 5.17 -12.51 -1.37
C LEU A 35 4.94 -12.98 -2.81
N TYR A 36 5.44 -14.16 -3.18
CA TYR A 36 5.22 -14.70 -4.53
C TYR A 36 3.75 -14.92 -4.83
N LYS A 37 2.98 -15.44 -3.87
CA LYS A 37 1.53 -15.58 -3.99
C LYS A 37 0.88 -14.24 -4.28
N GLN A 38 1.30 -13.17 -3.60
CA GLN A 38 0.67 -11.87 -3.75
C GLN A 38 1.04 -11.18 -5.06
N ILE A 39 2.29 -11.27 -5.48
CA ILE A 39 2.75 -10.75 -6.77
C ILE A 39 2.06 -11.49 -7.93
N THR A 40 1.82 -12.80 -7.80
CA THR A 40 1.18 -13.62 -8.85
C THR A 40 -0.35 -13.63 -8.77
N SER A 41 -0.96 -13.02 -7.75
CA SER A 41 -2.41 -13.04 -7.55
C SER A 41 -3.20 -12.14 -8.52
N GLY A 42 -2.55 -11.19 -9.17
CA GLY A 42 -3.17 -10.28 -10.14
C GLY A 42 -2.37 -10.14 -11.43
N GLU A 43 -2.94 -9.47 -12.42
CA GLU A 43 -2.27 -9.16 -13.69
C GLU A 43 -1.40 -7.90 -13.56
N TYR A 44 -0.44 -7.91 -12.64
CA TYR A 44 0.49 -6.80 -12.46
C TYR A 44 1.69 -7.00 -13.39
N LYS A 45 1.94 -6.02 -14.26
CA LYS A 45 3.10 -6.01 -15.17
C LYS A 45 4.34 -5.40 -14.52
N SER A 46 4.14 -4.57 -13.50
CA SER A 46 5.20 -3.90 -12.75
C SER A 46 4.88 -3.85 -11.26
N LEU A 47 5.91 -3.71 -10.43
CA LEU A 47 5.73 -3.59 -8.97
C LEU A 47 4.95 -2.34 -8.57
N ASP A 48 4.97 -1.29 -9.40
CA ASP A 48 4.24 -0.04 -9.18
C ASP A 48 2.73 -0.19 -9.35
N GLU A 49 2.29 -1.26 -10.01
CA GLU A 49 0.87 -1.60 -10.17
C GLU A 49 0.31 -2.40 -8.98
N LEU A 50 1.17 -2.80 -8.03
CA LEU A 50 0.71 -3.51 -6.83
C LEU A 50 -0.26 -2.62 -6.05
N PRO A 51 -1.45 -3.13 -5.66
CA PRO A 51 -2.45 -2.33 -5.01
C PRO A 51 -1.92 -1.88 -3.65
N VAL A 52 -1.77 -0.56 -3.52
CA VAL A 52 -1.59 0.07 -2.22
C VAL A 52 -2.91 -0.08 -1.48
N ALA A 53 -2.86 -0.55 -0.23
CA ALA A 53 -4.08 -0.73 0.55
C ALA A 53 -4.86 0.59 0.68
N ASP A 54 -6.19 0.53 0.53
CA ASP A 54 -7.06 1.72 0.47
C ASP A 54 -6.86 2.70 1.63
N TRP A 55 -6.54 2.19 2.82
CA TRP A 55 -6.29 3.00 4.00
C TRP A 55 -5.06 3.90 3.87
N VAL A 56 -4.06 3.51 3.08
CA VAL A 56 -2.86 4.33 2.84
C VAL A 56 -3.24 5.56 2.00
N ASN A 57 -4.10 5.36 0.99
CA ASN A 57 -4.63 6.46 0.19
C ASN A 57 -5.48 7.40 1.06
N GLN A 58 -6.31 6.86 1.95
CA GLN A 58 -7.09 7.65 2.92
C GLN A 58 -6.21 8.47 3.88
N VAL A 59 -5.05 7.95 4.30
CA VAL A 59 -4.09 8.71 5.13
C VAL A 59 -3.39 9.79 4.30
N ALA A 60 -3.07 9.52 3.04
CA ALA A 60 -2.43 10.48 2.14
C ALA A 60 -3.34 11.66 1.75
N GLU A 61 -4.65 11.43 1.64
CA GLU A 61 -5.67 12.46 1.34
C GLU A 61 -5.87 13.48 2.48
N GLY A 62 -5.34 13.20 3.68
CA GLY A 62 -5.43 14.09 4.83
C GLY A 62 -6.68 13.87 5.68
N LYS A 63 -6.82 14.64 6.77
CA LYS A 63 -7.92 14.46 7.73
C LYS A 63 -9.26 14.80 7.08
N ALA A 64 -10.22 13.89 7.17
CA ALA A 64 -11.59 14.13 6.71
C ALA A 64 -12.22 15.33 7.46
N GLU A 65 -12.53 16.40 6.73
CA GLU A 65 -13.27 17.54 7.25
C GLU A 65 -14.78 17.28 7.19
N TYR A 66 -15.41 17.04 8.34
CA TYR A 66 -16.85 16.86 8.44
C TYR A 66 -17.57 18.20 8.44
N HIS A 67 -18.20 18.56 7.32
CA HIS A 67 -19.08 19.73 7.26
C HIS A 67 -20.47 19.38 7.82
N THR A 68 -20.68 19.62 9.12
CA THR A 68 -21.96 19.38 9.80
C THR A 68 -23.03 20.43 9.53
N LYS A 69 -22.66 21.57 8.92
CA LYS A 69 -23.57 22.67 8.60
C LYS A 69 -23.98 22.60 7.13
N ALA A 70 -25.27 22.83 6.86
CA ALA A 70 -25.78 22.93 5.49
C ALA A 70 -25.04 24.05 4.73
N ARG A 71 -24.45 23.71 3.58
CA ARG A 71 -23.73 24.68 2.72
C ARG A 71 -24.72 25.70 2.17
N LYS A 72 -24.41 27.00 2.31
CA LYS A 72 -25.26 28.07 1.78
C LYS A 72 -25.02 28.24 0.29
N ARG A 73 -26.08 28.55 -0.46
CA ARG A 73 -26.04 28.78 -1.92
C ARG A 73 -24.98 29.80 -2.36
N LYS A 74 -24.72 30.82 -1.53
CA LYS A 74 -23.70 31.85 -1.79
C LYS A 74 -22.28 31.26 -1.81
N ASP A 75 -21.98 30.39 -0.86
CA ASP A 75 -20.65 29.81 -0.68
C ASP A 75 -20.34 28.83 -1.82
N MET A 76 -21.32 28.03 -2.23
CA MET A 76 -21.19 27.13 -3.40
C MET A 76 -20.95 27.89 -4.71
N LYS A 77 -21.64 29.04 -4.91
CA LYS A 77 -21.45 29.86 -6.11
C LYS A 77 -20.05 30.50 -6.12
N ALA A 78 -19.54 30.92 -4.97
CA ALA A 78 -18.20 31.49 -4.84
C ALA A 78 -17.11 30.45 -5.15
N GLU A 79 -17.21 29.25 -4.57
CA GLU A 79 -16.28 28.14 -4.81
C GLU A 79 -16.22 27.73 -6.30
N TYR A 80 -17.38 27.59 -6.94
CA TYR A 80 -17.48 27.29 -8.38
C TYR A 80 -16.84 28.36 -9.27
N LEU A 81 -16.97 29.63 -8.89
CA LEU A 81 -16.36 30.74 -9.65
C LEU A 81 -14.85 30.81 -9.43
N SER A 82 -14.34 30.43 -8.26
CA SER A 82 -12.91 30.37 -7.98
C SER A 82 -12.20 29.20 -8.65
N SER A 83 -12.85 28.04 -8.78
CA SER A 83 -12.24 26.87 -9.45
C SER A 83 -12.15 26.98 -10.97
N LYS A 84 -12.82 27.99 -11.55
CA LYS A 84 -12.89 28.26 -12.99
C LYS A 84 -11.98 29.41 -13.44
N LYS A 85 -11.18 29.97 -12.53
CA LYS A 85 -10.16 30.98 -12.76
C LYS A 85 -8.79 30.31 -12.84
#